data_AF-A0A927ZAL3-F1
#
_entry.id   AF-A0A927ZAL3-F1
#
_cell.length_a   1.000
_cell.length_b   1.000
_cell.length_c   1.000
_cell.angle_alpha   90.00
_cell.angle_beta   90.00
_cell.angle_gamma   90.00
#
_symmetry.space_group_name_H-M   'P 1'
#
loop_
_entity.id
_entity.type
_entity.pdbx_description
1 polymer ?
#
loop_
_entity_poly.entity_id
_entity_poly.type
_entity_poly.pdbx_seq_one_letter_code
_entity_poly.pdbx_strand_id
1 'polypeptide(L)'
;MNTAESLAALQIQAKNDPALAGRFLQTRESEHPLRDFCKLCRELGYEIYEMDVIAAGEESYAAMRRATNGGGENSPMLDMEDDLYEEFFAPLIIKREEGKHDEI
;
A
#
# COMPACT_ATOMS: atom_id res chain seq x y z
N MET A 1 1.69 -5.50 15.99
CA MET A 1 1.58 -4.53 14.90
C MET A 1 0.28 -4.82 14.19
N ASN A 2 -0.53 -3.80 13.92
CA ASN A 2 -1.69 -3.95 13.04
C ASN A 2 -1.23 -4.00 11.56
N THR A 3 -2.16 -4.20 10.63
CA THR A 3 -1.86 -4.29 9.19
C THR A 3 -1.17 -3.04 8.67
N ALA A 4 -1.67 -1.85 9.02
CA ALA A 4 -1.11 -0.58 8.56
C ALA A 4 0.34 -0.37 9.06
N GLU A 5 0.62 -0.65 10.34
CA GLU A 5 1.97 -0.59 10.92
C GLU A 5 2.93 -1.58 10.23
N SER A 6 2.42 -2.78 9.93
CA SER A 6 3.19 -3.83 9.26
C SER A 6 3.53 -3.44 7.82
N LEU A 7 2.57 -2.87 7.10
CA LEU A 7 2.76 -2.34 5.75
C LEU A 7 3.74 -1.16 5.73
N ALA A 8 3.66 -0.25 6.69
CA ALA A 8 4.61 0.86 6.82
C ALA A 8 6.05 0.36 7.09
N ALA A 9 6.22 -0.63 7.97
CA ALA A 9 7.51 -1.24 8.24
C ALA A 9 8.11 -1.94 7.00
N LEU A 10 7.27 -2.68 6.26
CA LEU A 10 7.65 -3.30 4.99
C LEU A 10 8.01 -2.26 3.93
N GLN A 11 7.28 -1.16 3.85
CA GLN A 11 7.54 -0.09 2.90
C GLN A 11 8.90 0.56 3.18
N ILE A 12 9.25 0.80 4.45
CA ILE A 12 10.57 1.31 4.83
C ILE A 12 11.68 0.35 4.40
N GLN A 13 11.48 -0.95 4.58
CA GLN A 13 12.44 -1.97 4.11
C GLN A 13 12.58 -1.95 2.59
N ALA A 14 11.47 -1.99 1.86
CA ALA A 14 11.48 -1.94 0.40
C ALA A 14 12.13 -0.65 -0.13
N LYS A 15 11.89 0.50 0.50
CA LYS A 15 12.54 1.77 0.13
C LYS A 15 14.07 1.72 0.25
N ASN A 16 14.62 0.87 1.12
CA ASN A 16 16.06 0.76 1.37
C ASN A 16 16.71 -0.43 0.68
N ASP A 17 15.92 -1.33 0.09
CA ASP A 17 16.39 -2.50 -0.66
C ASP A 17 15.78 -2.48 -2.08
N PRO A 18 16.56 -2.04 -3.10
CA PRO A 18 16.08 -1.98 -4.48
C PRO A 18 15.61 -3.32 -5.05
N ALA A 19 16.19 -4.44 -4.62
CA ALA A 19 15.77 -5.76 -5.06
C ALA A 19 14.40 -6.11 -4.47
N LEU A 20 14.19 -5.80 -3.19
CA LEU A 20 12.90 -5.97 -2.53
C LEU A 20 11.82 -5.04 -3.14
N ALA A 21 12.15 -3.77 -3.37
CA ALA A 21 11.24 -2.84 -4.08
C ALA A 21 10.86 -3.38 -5.47
N GLY A 22 11.82 -3.92 -6.21
CA GLY A 22 11.58 -4.55 -7.51
C GLY A 22 10.61 -5.73 -7.44
N ARG A 23 10.77 -6.60 -6.43
CA ARG A 23 9.85 -7.74 -6.19
C ARG A 23 8.43 -7.26 -5.89
N PHE A 24 8.28 -6.25 -5.04
CA PHE A 24 6.96 -5.67 -4.76
C PHE A 24 6.35 -5.03 -6.01
N LEU A 25 7.11 -4.23 -6.76
CA LEU A 25 6.60 -3.59 -7.99
C LEU A 25 6.17 -4.63 -9.03
N GLN A 26 6.84 -5.77 -9.11
CA GLN A 26 6.47 -6.85 -10.03
C GLN A 26 5.11 -7.48 -9.71
N THR A 27 4.65 -7.48 -8.45
CA THR A 27 3.33 -8.04 -8.13
C THR A 27 2.19 -7.25 -8.78
N ARG A 28 2.39 -5.97 -9.08
CA ARG A 28 1.42 -5.11 -9.78
C ARG A 28 1.13 -5.55 -11.21
N GLU A 29 2.06 -6.28 -11.83
CA GLU A 29 1.94 -6.79 -13.20
C GLU A 29 1.28 -8.18 -13.25
N SER A 30 0.93 -8.77 -12.10
CA SER A 30 0.31 -10.10 -12.03
C SER A 30 -1.19 -10.06 -12.34
N GLU A 31 -1.78 -11.23 -12.65
CA GLU A 31 -3.24 -11.38 -12.81
C GLU A 31 -4.00 -11.09 -11.49
N HIS A 32 -3.33 -11.26 -10.35
CA HIS A 32 -3.90 -11.05 -9.02
C HIS A 32 -2.98 -10.21 -8.13
N PRO A 33 -2.89 -8.89 -8.36
CA PRO A 33 -1.87 -8.02 -7.73
C PRO A 33 -1.88 -8.02 -6.20
N LEU A 34 -3.07 -7.90 -5.59
CA LEU A 34 -3.20 -7.90 -4.14
C LEU A 34 -2.83 -9.25 -3.52
N ARG A 35 -3.19 -10.36 -4.18
CA ARG A 35 -2.88 -11.71 -3.72
C ARG A 35 -1.38 -11.98 -3.72
N ASP A 36 -0.71 -11.63 -4.82
CA ASP A 36 0.73 -11.81 -4.95
C ASP A 36 1.52 -10.86 -4.04
N PHE A 37 1.00 -9.66 -3.83
CA PHE A 37 1.50 -8.73 -2.80
C PHE A 37 1.41 -9.34 -1.39
N CYS A 38 0.23 -9.77 -0.95
CA CYS A 38 0.04 -10.38 0.37
C CYS A 38 0.85 -11.69 0.52
N LYS A 39 1.04 -12.45 -0.56
CA LYS A 39 1.93 -13.60 -0.57
C LYS A 39 3.38 -13.19 -0.28
N LEU A 40 3.88 -12.14 -0.94
CA LEU A 40 5.21 -11.62 -0.69
C LEU A 40 5.37 -11.09 0.74
N CYS A 41 4.36 -10.40 1.30
CA CYS A 41 4.35 -10.00 2.71
C CYS A 41 4.57 -11.21 3.64
N ARG A 42 3.85 -12.31 3.40
CA ARG A 42 3.96 -13.54 4.19
C ARG A 42 5.31 -14.25 4.03
N GLU A 43 5.89 -14.24 2.84
CA GLU A 43 7.26 -14.73 2.61
C GLU A 43 8.31 -13.95 3.42
N LEU A 44 8.03 -12.69 3.73
CA LEU A 44 8.89 -11.81 4.54
C LEU A 44 8.57 -11.87 6.05
N GLY A 45 7.66 -12.76 6.46
CA GLY A 45 7.29 -12.96 7.87
C GLY A 45 6.15 -12.06 8.37
N TYR A 46 5.45 -11.37 7.47
CA TYR A 46 4.28 -10.56 7.82
C TYR A 46 2.99 -11.31 7.51
N GLU A 47 2.24 -11.70 8.53
CA GLU A 47 0.93 -12.36 8.40
C GLU A 47 -0.15 -11.38 7.91
N ILE A 48 -0.02 -10.93 6.66
CA ILE A 48 -0.96 -10.01 6.00
C ILE A 48 -1.69 -10.77 4.91
N TYR A 49 -3.01 -10.77 4.97
CA TYR A 49 -3.91 -11.34 3.97
C TYR A 49 -4.71 -10.25 3.26
N GLU A 50 -5.29 -10.60 2.11
CA GLU A 50 -6.04 -9.67 1.27
C GLU A 50 -7.17 -8.97 2.04
N MET A 51 -7.90 -9.72 2.87
CA MET A 51 -8.97 -9.17 3.70
C MET A 51 -8.46 -8.18 4.76
N ASP A 52 -7.24 -8.37 5.27
CA ASP A 52 -6.66 -7.47 6.27
C ASP A 52 -6.30 -6.12 5.66
N VAL A 53 -5.80 -6.13 4.41
CA VAL A 53 -5.48 -4.89 3.67
C VAL A 53 -6.76 -4.13 3.35
N ILE A 54 -7.79 -4.83 2.87
CA ILE A 54 -9.12 -4.24 2.59
C ILE A 54 -9.71 -3.63 3.87
N ALA A 55 -9.76 -4.38 4.95
CA ALA A 55 -10.32 -3.91 6.22
C ALA A 55 -9.55 -2.72 6.79
N ALA A 56 -8.23 -2.73 6.69
CA ALA A 56 -7.40 -1.62 7.16
C ALA A 56 -7.60 -0.35 6.30
N GLY A 57 -7.79 -0.49 4.99
CA GLY A 57 -8.16 0.64 4.12
C GLY A 57 -9.52 1.24 4.49
N GLU A 58 -10.52 0.38 4.72
CA GLU A 58 -11.85 0.81 5.17
C GLU A 58 -11.83 1.51 6.54
N GLU A 59 -11.00 1.04 7.48
CA GLU A 59 -10.82 1.67 8.80
C GLU A 59 -10.19 3.06 8.68
N SER A 60 -9.14 3.21 7.88
CA SER A 60 -8.49 4.50 7.60
C SER A 60 -9.47 5.50 7.01
N TYR A 61 -10.27 5.07 6.03
CA TYR A 61 -11.31 5.88 5.41
C TYR A 61 -12.40 6.31 6.40
N ALA A 62 -12.90 5.38 7.21
CA ALA A 62 -13.93 5.66 8.19
C ALA A 62 -13.43 6.57 9.33
N ALA A 63 -12.16 6.48 9.70
CA ALA A 63 -11.53 7.39 10.66
C ALA A 63 -11.43 8.81 10.11
N MET A 64 -11.01 8.98 8.85
CA MET A 64 -10.95 10.29 8.18
C MET A 64 -12.33 10.95 8.10
N ARG A 65 -13.39 10.16 7.85
CA ARG A 65 -14.77 10.66 7.81
C ARG A 65 -15.39 10.99 9.16
N ARG A 66 -15.00 10.31 10.23
CA ARG A 66 -15.49 10.64 11.59
C ARG A 66 -14.89 11.93 12.14
N ALA A 67 -13.80 12.44 11.57
CA ALA A 67 -13.18 13.70 12.00
C ALA A 67 -13.96 14.95 11.57
N THR A 68 -15.04 14.83 10.78
CA THR A 68 -15.97 15.94 10.52
C THR A 68 -17.31 15.67 11.22
N ASN A 69 -17.57 16.49 12.22
CA ASN A 69 -18.86 16.70 12.85
C ASN A 69 -19.90 17.21 11.84
N GLY A 70 -20.59 16.28 11.17
CA GLY A 70 -21.89 16.58 10.57
C GLY A 70 -22.20 15.83 9.28
N GLY A 71 -23.26 15.02 9.34
CA GLY A 71 -24.09 14.71 8.18
C GLY A 71 -23.52 13.66 7.25
N GLY A 72 -23.90 12.40 7.49
CA GLY A 72 -23.81 11.40 6.44
C GLY A 72 -24.70 11.81 5.27
N GLU A 73 -24.12 11.85 4.08
CA GLU A 73 -24.82 11.63 2.82
C GLU A 73 -23.78 11.39 1.73
N ASN A 74 -23.82 10.17 1.18
CA ASN A 74 -23.40 9.80 -0.17
C ASN A 74 -22.15 10.51 -0.71
N SER A 75 -20.99 10.22 -0.13
CA SER A 75 -19.74 10.67 -0.74
C SER A 75 -19.31 9.67 -1.81
N PRO A 76 -18.95 10.14 -3.01
CA PRO A 76 -18.58 9.28 -4.13
C PRO A 76 -17.38 8.41 -3.73
N MET A 77 -17.29 7.20 -4.28
CA MET A 77 -16.07 6.41 -4.26
C MET A 77 -14.95 7.32 -4.76
N LEU A 78 -14.08 7.79 -3.85
CA LEU A 78 -12.88 8.51 -4.23
C LEU A 78 -11.95 7.45 -4.80
N ASP A 79 -11.63 7.61 -6.07
CA ASP A 79 -10.77 6.75 -6.88
C ASP A 79 -9.48 6.39 -6.13
N MET A 80 -9.38 5.17 -5.57
CA MET A 80 -8.12 4.50 -5.20
C MET A 80 -7.14 5.23 -4.24
N GLU A 81 -7.42 6.48 -3.86
CA GLU A 81 -6.54 7.40 -3.13
C GLU A 81 -6.49 7.06 -1.62
N ASP A 82 -7.50 6.36 -1.13
CA ASP A 82 -7.61 5.84 0.25
C ASP A 82 -7.29 4.33 0.35
N ASP A 83 -6.55 3.77 -0.62
CA ASP A 83 -6.13 2.36 -0.61
C ASP A 83 -4.72 2.20 -0.02
N LEU A 84 -4.61 1.52 1.13
CA LEU A 84 -3.32 1.19 1.76
C LEU A 84 -2.39 0.41 0.81
N TYR A 85 -2.96 -0.32 -0.15
CA TYR A 85 -2.21 -0.97 -1.20
C TYR A 85 -1.52 0.06 -2.10
N GLU A 86 -2.22 1.09 -2.59
CA GLU A 86 -1.62 2.14 -3.42
C GLU A 86 -0.67 3.04 -2.60
N GLU A 87 -1.01 3.33 -1.34
CA GLU A 87 -0.13 4.08 -0.42
C GLU A 87 1.22 3.35 -0.23
N PHE A 88 1.22 2.01 -0.19
CA PHE A 88 2.44 1.22 -0.11
C PHE A 88 3.38 1.52 -1.29
N PHE A 89 2.85 1.63 -2.51
CA PHE A 89 3.66 1.75 -3.72
C PHE A 89 4.08 3.18 -4.07
N ALA A 90 3.32 4.20 -3.66
CA ALA A 90 3.60 5.60 -4.00
C ALA A 90 5.09 6.00 -3.82
N PRO A 91 5.74 5.77 -2.66
CA PRO A 91 7.14 6.15 -2.50
C PRO A 91 8.13 5.24 -3.23
N LEU A 92 7.74 4.01 -3.60
CA LEU A 92 8.59 3.10 -4.38
C LEU A 92 8.63 3.51 -5.86
N ILE A 93 7.52 4.04 -6.38
CA ILE A 93 7.41 4.54 -7.75
C ILE A 93 8.15 5.86 -7.89
N ILE A 94 7.97 6.81 -6.95
CA ILE A 94 8.66 8.11 -6.97
C ILE A 94 10.19 7.92 -7.01
N LYS A 95 10.73 7.04 -6.15
CA LYS A 95 12.17 6.73 -6.12
C LYS A 95 12.71 6.22 -7.46
N ARG A 96 11.90 5.51 -8.23
CA ARG A 96 12.28 4.99 -9.55
C ARG A 96 12.38 6.10 -10.59
N GLU A 97 11.52 7.11 -10.53
CA GLU A 97 11.54 8.24 -11.45
C GLU A 97 12.68 9.23 -11.11
N GLU A 98 13.03 9.39 -9.83
CA GLU A 98 14.20 10.17 -9.41
C GLU A 98 15.51 9.52 -9.89
N GLY A 99 15.67 8.20 -9.72
CA GLY A 99 16.88 7.47 -10.15
C GLY A 99 17.09 7.39 -11.67
N LYS A 100 16.11 7.78 -12.50
CA LYS A 100 16.27 7.88 -13.96
C LYS A 100 16.86 9.21 -14.41
N HIS A 101 16.88 10.23 -13.55
CA HIS A 101 17.42 11.56 -13.89
C HIS A 101 18.93 11.70 -13.63
N ASP A 102 19.55 10.75 -12.93
CA ASP A 102 20.99 10.77 -12.60
C ASP A 102 21.88 10.07 -13.65
N GLU A 103 21.34 9.61 -14.79
CA GLU A 103 22.10 8.93 -15.87
C GLU A 103 22.43 9.83 -17.09
N ILE A 104 22.69 11.14 -16.90
CA ILE A 104 23.15 12.04 -18.00
C ILE A 104 24.50 12.68 -17.68
#